data_AF-A0A7V3RDN1-F1
#
_entry.id   AF-A0A7V3RDN1-F1
#
_cell.length_a   1.000
_cell.length_b   1.000
_cell.length_c   1.000
_cell.angle_alpha   90.00
_cell.angle_beta   90.00
_cell.angle_gamma   90.00
#
_symmetry.space_group_name_H-M   'P 1'
#
loop_
_entity.id
_entity.type
_entity.pdbx_description
1 polymer ?
#
loop_
_entity_poly.entity_id
_entity_poly.type
_entity_poly.pdbx_seq_one_letter_code
_entity_poly.pdbx_strand_id
1 'polypeptide(L)'
;MEEREKIVKRIVEEKGESAIPILIELLFDNDPQTAEIASDALIELDSCDQLVKRLDKEIRSAERTLGIFYIADIIGEKKCKGAFENLKKLLDFVQDEREALIIHGALLKFGFKESEKYLLYELENDPYMEELVMDVAIELSSSNNPEVIKALSKKAEEHPELVDVIQIMCEREPSLFELLPENIREKIE
;
A
#
# COMPACT_ATOMS: atom_id res chain seq x y z
N MET A 1 8.18 21.04 -5.69
CA MET A 1 8.38 19.93 -6.63
C MET A 1 9.76 19.37 -6.41
N GLU A 2 9.80 18.24 -5.72
CA GLU A 2 11.01 17.56 -5.26
C GLU A 2 11.82 17.00 -6.45
N GLU A 3 13.08 16.65 -6.23
CA GLU A 3 13.95 16.10 -7.28
C GLU A 3 13.41 14.77 -7.83
N ARG A 4 12.84 13.93 -6.94
CA ARG A 4 12.19 12.67 -7.28
C ARG A 4 11.01 12.85 -8.23
N GLU A 5 10.08 13.73 -7.91
CA GLU A 5 8.91 14.05 -8.75
C GLU A 5 9.32 14.53 -10.16
N LYS A 6 10.40 15.31 -10.27
CA LYS A 6 10.93 15.73 -11.57
C LYS A 6 11.44 14.56 -12.40
N ILE A 7 12.10 13.59 -11.77
CA ILE A 7 12.61 12.38 -12.45
C ILE A 7 11.44 11.53 -12.93
N VAL A 8 10.48 11.24 -12.05
CA VAL A 8 9.26 10.47 -12.40
C VAL A 8 8.53 11.12 -13.57
N LYS A 9 8.26 12.42 -13.46
CA LYS A 9 7.59 13.19 -14.53
C LYS A 9 8.33 13.08 -15.85
N ARG A 10 9.65 13.21 -15.86
CA ARG A 10 10.45 13.07 -17.08
C ARG A 10 10.40 11.68 -17.66
N ILE A 11 10.42 10.63 -16.83
CA ILE A 11 10.28 9.24 -17.29
C ILE A 11 8.92 9.09 -18.00
N VAL A 12 7.85 9.54 -17.35
CA VAL A 12 6.48 9.41 -17.87
C VAL A 12 6.27 10.23 -19.14
N GLU A 13 6.71 11.49 -19.17
CA GLU A 13 6.53 12.39 -20.32
C GLU A 13 7.46 12.07 -21.51
N GLU A 14 8.73 11.75 -21.25
CA GLU A 14 9.72 11.56 -22.32
C GLU A 14 9.76 10.12 -22.85
N LYS A 15 9.48 9.11 -22.00
CA LYS A 15 9.56 7.69 -22.37
C LYS A 15 8.21 6.99 -22.40
N GLY A 16 7.27 7.39 -21.54
CA GLY A 16 5.95 6.77 -21.45
C GLY A 16 6.01 5.26 -21.24
N GLU A 17 5.08 4.52 -21.87
CA GLU A 17 4.96 3.07 -21.75
C GLU A 17 6.21 2.29 -22.20
N SER A 18 7.05 2.89 -23.05
CA SER A 18 8.30 2.26 -23.49
C SER A 18 9.31 2.05 -22.34
N ALA A 19 9.17 2.77 -21.23
CA ALA A 19 9.99 2.61 -20.04
C ALA A 19 9.59 1.40 -19.18
N ILE A 20 8.34 0.91 -19.28
CA ILE A 20 7.78 -0.10 -18.36
C ILE A 20 8.69 -1.33 -18.19
N PRO A 21 9.25 -1.96 -19.25
CA PRO A 21 10.09 -3.13 -19.08
C PRO A 21 11.33 -2.84 -18.22
N ILE A 22 11.97 -1.69 -18.42
CA ILE A 22 13.18 -1.31 -17.66
C ILE A 22 12.79 -0.98 -16.23
N LEU A 23 11.71 -0.21 -16.01
CA LEU A 23 11.24 0.13 -14.67
C LEU A 23 10.91 -1.11 -13.85
N ILE A 24 10.31 -2.14 -14.47
CA ILE A 24 10.04 -3.40 -13.79
C ILE A 24 11.33 -4.10 -13.35
N GLU A 25 12.39 -4.12 -14.19
CA GLU A 25 13.67 -4.71 -13.79
C GLU A 25 14.33 -3.90 -12.65
N LEU A 26 14.24 -2.57 -12.69
CA LEU A 26 14.78 -1.69 -11.64
C LEU A 26 14.20 -1.97 -10.25
N LEU A 27 13.00 -2.54 -10.13
CA LEU A 27 12.44 -2.97 -8.85
C LEU A 27 13.26 -4.09 -8.17
N PHE A 28 14.11 -4.80 -8.93
CA PHE A 28 14.89 -5.95 -8.46
C PHE A 28 16.38 -5.64 -8.30
N ASP A 29 16.82 -4.41 -8.60
CA ASP A 29 18.25 -4.03 -8.62
C ASP A 29 18.85 -3.78 -7.23
N ASN A 30 18.12 -4.08 -6.15
CA ASN A 30 18.50 -3.95 -4.73
C ASN A 30 18.87 -2.52 -4.27
N ASP A 31 18.62 -1.50 -5.08
CA ASP A 31 18.73 -0.10 -4.66
C ASP A 31 17.33 0.46 -4.31
N PRO A 32 17.03 0.72 -3.02
CA PRO A 32 15.70 1.16 -2.61
C PRO A 32 15.25 2.47 -3.27
N GLN A 33 16.17 3.44 -3.44
CA GLN A 33 15.83 4.73 -4.06
C GLN A 33 15.42 4.58 -5.53
N THR A 34 16.15 3.74 -6.26
CA THR A 34 15.82 3.41 -7.65
C THR A 34 14.50 2.65 -7.74
N ALA A 35 14.26 1.69 -6.84
CA ALA A 35 13.00 0.94 -6.80
C ALA A 35 11.80 1.85 -6.48
N GLU A 36 11.96 2.82 -5.58
CA GLU A 36 10.94 3.83 -5.26
C GLU A 36 10.62 4.74 -6.45
N ILE A 37 11.62 5.23 -7.17
CA ILE A 37 11.41 6.04 -8.39
C ILE A 37 10.72 5.21 -9.48
N ALA A 38 11.14 3.95 -9.64
CA ALA A 38 10.53 3.05 -10.60
C ALA A 38 9.07 2.74 -10.24
N SER A 39 8.77 2.55 -8.96
CA SER A 39 7.41 2.29 -8.46
C SER A 39 6.47 3.45 -8.76
N ASP A 40 6.87 4.68 -8.46
CA ASP A 40 6.10 5.88 -8.79
C ASP A 40 5.81 6.00 -10.28
N ALA A 41 6.83 5.84 -11.12
CA ALA A 41 6.66 5.91 -12.56
C ALA A 41 5.72 4.81 -13.06
N LEU A 42 5.79 3.60 -12.49
CA LEU A 42 4.89 2.49 -12.82
C LEU A 42 3.45 2.74 -12.35
N ILE A 43 3.24 3.47 -11.24
CA ILE A 43 1.91 3.90 -10.77
C ILE A 43 1.27 4.85 -11.79
N GLU A 44 2.03 5.79 -12.37
CA GLU A 44 1.51 6.73 -13.38
C GLU A 44 1.26 6.10 -14.76
N LEU A 45 2.01 5.05 -15.13
CA LEU A 45 1.93 4.39 -16.44
C LEU A 45 0.89 3.25 -16.48
N ASP A 46 0.37 2.90 -17.66
CA ASP A 46 -0.50 1.72 -17.83
C ASP A 46 0.31 0.41 -17.82
N SER A 47 0.67 -0.02 -16.63
CA SER A 47 1.65 -1.09 -16.36
C SER A 47 1.06 -2.40 -15.86
N CYS A 48 -0.27 -2.48 -15.67
CA CYS A 48 -0.91 -3.58 -14.96
C CYS A 48 -0.66 -4.96 -15.59
N ASP A 49 -0.79 -5.09 -16.91
CA ASP A 49 -0.60 -6.37 -17.59
C ASP A 49 0.82 -6.90 -17.44
N GLN A 50 1.81 -6.01 -17.50
CA GLN A 50 3.23 -6.32 -17.37
C GLN A 50 3.58 -6.70 -15.93
N LEU A 51 3.05 -5.96 -14.95
CA LEU A 51 3.23 -6.23 -13.52
C LEU A 51 2.64 -7.58 -13.12
N VAL A 52 1.41 -7.89 -13.55
CA VAL A 52 0.77 -9.18 -13.25
C VAL A 52 1.55 -10.34 -13.87
N LYS A 53 2.01 -10.20 -15.12
CA LYS A 53 2.84 -11.22 -15.78
C LYS A 53 4.18 -11.41 -15.08
N ARG A 54 4.83 -10.33 -14.64
CA ARG A 54 6.09 -10.41 -13.88
C ARG A 54 5.86 -11.09 -12.54
N LEU A 55 4.85 -10.68 -11.77
CA LEU A 55 4.53 -11.29 -10.48
C LEU A 55 4.28 -12.81 -10.62
N ASP A 56 3.49 -13.21 -11.61
CA ASP A 56 3.19 -14.62 -11.90
C ASP A 56 4.45 -15.43 -12.26
N LYS A 57 5.42 -14.79 -12.94
CA LYS A 57 6.72 -15.40 -13.24
C LYS A 57 7.56 -15.60 -11.96
N GLU A 58 7.63 -14.60 -11.10
CA GLU A 58 8.42 -14.67 -9.85
C GLU A 58 7.83 -15.67 -8.84
N ILE A 59 6.50 -15.73 -8.71
CA ILE A 59 5.86 -16.75 -7.87
C ILE A 59 6.22 -18.17 -8.36
N ARG A 60 6.32 -18.37 -9.68
CA ARG A 60 6.67 -19.67 -10.27
C ARG A 60 8.14 -20.03 -10.15
N SER A 61 9.05 -19.06 -10.16
CA SER A 61 10.48 -19.34 -9.94
C SER A 61 10.73 -19.79 -8.50
N ALA A 62 9.82 -19.46 -7.57
CA ALA A 62 9.98 -19.65 -6.13
C ALA A 62 11.25 -18.96 -5.59
N GLU A 63 11.81 -18.02 -6.35
CA GLU A 63 12.93 -17.20 -5.92
C GLU A 63 12.39 -15.99 -5.16
N ARG A 64 12.88 -15.81 -3.93
CA ARG A 64 12.50 -14.67 -3.11
C ARG A 64 13.37 -13.47 -3.49
N THR A 65 12.74 -12.43 -3.99
CA THR A 65 13.39 -11.14 -4.29
C THR A 65 12.54 -10.02 -3.72
N LEU A 66 13.16 -9.00 -3.13
CA LEU A 66 12.44 -7.85 -2.55
C LEU A 66 11.55 -7.13 -3.59
N GLY A 67 11.93 -7.18 -4.87
CA GLY A 67 11.15 -6.63 -6.00
C GLY A 67 9.70 -7.12 -6.08
N ILE A 68 9.38 -8.31 -5.57
CA ILE A 68 7.99 -8.82 -5.59
C ILE A 68 7.06 -7.97 -4.73
N PHE A 69 7.56 -7.40 -3.64
CA PHE A 69 6.76 -6.59 -2.71
C PHE A 69 6.46 -5.21 -3.31
N TYR A 70 7.42 -4.59 -3.99
CA TYR A 70 7.15 -3.39 -4.78
C TYR A 70 6.09 -3.65 -5.86
N ILE A 71 6.19 -4.77 -6.59
CA ILE A 71 5.16 -5.13 -7.58
C ILE A 71 3.79 -5.32 -6.91
N ALA A 72 3.74 -6.00 -5.77
CA ALA A 72 2.51 -6.25 -5.04
C ALA A 72 1.83 -4.94 -4.62
N ASP A 73 2.61 -3.99 -4.11
CA ASP A 73 2.13 -2.67 -3.70
C ASP A 73 1.55 -1.88 -4.89
N ILE A 74 2.31 -1.75 -5.98
CA ILE A 74 1.85 -1.07 -7.21
C ILE A 74 0.58 -1.72 -7.76
N ILE A 75 0.51 -3.07 -7.74
CA ILE A 75 -0.69 -3.81 -8.16
C ILE A 75 -1.89 -3.48 -7.27
N GLY A 76 -1.68 -3.35 -5.97
CA GLY A 76 -2.67 -2.95 -4.98
C GLY A 76 -3.21 -1.55 -5.26
N GLU A 77 -2.31 -0.58 -5.38
CA GLU A 77 -2.62 0.83 -5.68
C GLU A 77 -3.42 0.98 -6.98
N LYS A 78 -2.97 0.31 -8.04
CA LYS A 78 -3.63 0.36 -9.35
C LYS A 78 -4.84 -0.57 -9.46
N LYS A 79 -5.10 -1.42 -8.47
CA LYS A 79 -6.12 -2.48 -8.48
C LYS A 79 -6.08 -3.32 -9.75
N CYS A 80 -4.88 -3.76 -10.15
CA CYS A 80 -4.67 -4.47 -11.41
C CYS A 80 -5.51 -5.76 -11.51
N LYS A 81 -6.37 -5.84 -12.54
CA LYS A 81 -7.29 -6.96 -12.72
C LYS A 81 -6.52 -8.28 -12.91
N GLY A 82 -7.01 -9.35 -12.29
CA GLY A 82 -6.42 -10.69 -12.39
C GLY A 82 -5.23 -10.95 -11.46
N ALA A 83 -4.80 -9.96 -10.67
CA ALA A 83 -3.68 -10.12 -9.75
C ALA A 83 -4.05 -10.79 -8.41
N PHE A 84 -5.33 -10.83 -8.06
CA PHE A 84 -5.81 -11.20 -6.72
C PHE A 84 -5.28 -12.55 -6.22
N GLU A 85 -5.37 -13.61 -7.02
CA GLU A 85 -4.88 -14.93 -6.61
C GLU A 85 -3.35 -14.99 -6.53
N ASN A 86 -2.63 -14.12 -7.24
CA ASN A 86 -1.18 -14.03 -7.12
C ASN A 86 -0.78 -13.30 -5.83
N LEU A 87 -1.47 -12.21 -5.48
CA LEU A 87 -1.27 -11.53 -4.19
C LEU A 87 -1.54 -12.48 -3.02
N LYS A 88 -2.59 -13.31 -3.09
CA LYS A 88 -2.86 -14.31 -2.05
C LYS A 88 -1.75 -15.33 -1.89
N LYS A 89 -1.15 -15.79 -3.00
CA LYS A 89 0.02 -16.70 -2.94
C LYS A 89 1.24 -16.05 -2.30
N LEU A 90 1.41 -14.73 -2.41
CA LEU A 90 2.51 -14.03 -1.75
C LEU A 90 2.46 -14.11 -0.23
N LEU A 91 1.30 -14.37 0.38
CA LEU A 91 1.20 -14.62 1.82
C LEU A 91 2.07 -15.81 2.26
N ASP A 92 2.32 -16.79 1.40
CA ASP A 92 3.20 -17.94 1.68
C ASP A 92 4.69 -17.56 1.68
N PHE A 93 5.04 -16.35 1.20
CA PHE A 93 6.41 -15.85 1.08
C PHE A 93 6.79 -14.79 2.12
N VAL A 94 5.82 -14.31 2.90
CA VAL A 94 6.02 -13.29 3.94
C VAL A 94 6.94 -13.84 5.04
N GLN A 95 7.98 -13.08 5.39
CA GLN A 95 8.92 -13.46 6.45
C GLN A 95 8.96 -12.50 7.63
N ASP A 96 8.50 -11.27 7.44
CA ASP A 96 8.47 -10.24 8.45
C ASP A 96 7.20 -9.40 8.36
N GLU A 97 7.01 -8.55 9.36
CA GLU A 97 5.82 -7.73 9.52
C GLU A 97 5.66 -6.72 8.38
N ARG A 98 6.76 -6.14 7.87
CA ARG A 98 6.71 -5.15 6.79
C ARG A 98 6.25 -5.77 5.49
N GLU A 99 6.74 -6.97 5.18
CA GLU A 99 6.27 -7.77 4.05
C GLU A 99 4.79 -8.12 4.21
N ALA A 100 4.37 -8.50 5.42
CA ALA A 100 2.97 -8.77 5.71
C ALA A 100 2.09 -7.55 5.44
N LEU A 101 2.49 -6.36 5.90
CA LEU A 101 1.76 -5.11 5.68
C LEU A 101 1.54 -4.82 4.20
N ILE A 102 2.59 -4.90 3.39
CA ILE A 102 2.51 -4.63 1.95
C ILE A 102 1.52 -5.59 1.27
N ILE A 103 1.63 -6.89 1.54
CA ILE A 103 0.76 -7.89 0.90
C ILE A 103 -0.68 -7.75 1.39
N HIS A 104 -0.89 -7.57 2.69
CA HIS A 104 -2.23 -7.39 3.25
C HIS A 104 -2.87 -6.08 2.79
N GLY A 105 -2.12 -4.99 2.71
CA GLY A 105 -2.54 -3.70 2.18
C GLY A 105 -2.97 -3.78 0.71
N ALA A 106 -2.15 -4.42 -0.13
CA ALA A 106 -2.52 -4.70 -1.52
C ALA A 106 -3.82 -5.51 -1.60
N LEU A 107 -3.94 -6.60 -0.84
CA LEU A 107 -5.16 -7.43 -0.80
C LEU A 107 -6.39 -6.68 -0.27
N LEU A 108 -6.23 -5.78 0.70
CA LEU A 108 -7.30 -4.94 1.23
C LEU A 108 -7.85 -4.01 0.14
N LYS A 109 -6.99 -3.45 -0.72
CA LYS A 109 -7.39 -2.62 -1.87
C LYS A 109 -8.24 -3.39 -2.89
N PHE A 110 -8.14 -4.73 -2.92
CA PHE A 110 -9.04 -5.65 -3.66
C PHE A 110 -10.28 -6.09 -2.87
N GLY A 111 -10.45 -5.65 -1.63
CA GLY A 111 -11.59 -5.97 -0.78
C GLY A 111 -11.47 -7.27 0.02
N PHE A 112 -10.26 -7.81 0.20
CA PHE A 112 -10.05 -9.04 0.97
C PHE A 112 -10.27 -8.81 2.47
N LYS A 113 -11.35 -9.37 3.01
CA LYS A 113 -11.78 -9.09 4.40
C LYS A 113 -10.86 -9.71 5.45
N GLU A 114 -10.16 -10.77 5.12
CA GLU A 114 -9.16 -11.40 5.96
C GLU A 114 -7.96 -10.46 6.16
N SER A 115 -7.53 -9.73 5.12
CA SER A 115 -6.49 -8.70 5.27
C SER A 115 -6.96 -7.51 6.11
N GLU A 116 -8.21 -7.07 5.95
CA GLU A 116 -8.78 -6.01 6.79
C GLU A 116 -8.73 -6.40 8.28
N LYS A 117 -9.10 -7.65 8.59
CA LYS A 117 -9.05 -8.18 9.96
C LYS A 117 -7.63 -8.31 10.49
N TYR A 118 -6.70 -8.76 9.66
CA TYR A 118 -5.29 -8.86 10.01
C TYR A 118 -4.75 -7.48 10.39
N LEU A 119 -4.85 -6.49 9.49
CA LEU A 119 -4.33 -5.15 9.72
C LEU A 119 -4.99 -4.47 10.93
N LEU A 120 -6.30 -4.69 11.12
CA LEU A 120 -7.01 -4.18 12.31
C LEU A 120 -6.48 -4.82 13.60
N TYR A 121 -6.19 -6.12 13.58
CA TYR A 121 -5.60 -6.81 14.72
C TYR A 121 -4.21 -6.25 15.06
N GLU A 122 -3.36 -6.07 14.05
CA GLU A 122 -2.02 -5.48 14.20
C GLU A 122 -2.08 -4.06 14.81
N LEU A 123 -3.03 -3.23 14.36
CA LEU A 123 -3.22 -1.88 14.89
C LEU A 123 -3.62 -1.87 16.38
N GLU A 124 -4.50 -2.79 16.78
CA GLU A 124 -5.16 -2.75 18.08
C GLU A 124 -4.43 -3.55 19.17
N ASN A 125 -3.77 -4.65 18.82
CA ASN A 125 -3.38 -5.68 19.77
C ASN A 125 -1.90 -6.02 19.79
N ASP A 126 -1.13 -5.66 18.76
CA ASP A 126 0.27 -6.07 18.67
C ASP A 126 1.23 -4.99 19.24
N PRO A 127 1.87 -5.24 20.40
CA PRO A 127 2.81 -4.29 21.00
C PRO A 127 4.13 -4.14 20.22
N TYR A 128 4.46 -5.09 19.32
CA TYR A 128 5.64 -5.01 18.45
C TYR A 128 5.40 -4.10 17.24
N MET A 129 4.14 -3.84 16.91
CA MET A 129 3.75 -2.95 15.81
C MET A 129 3.76 -1.47 16.19
N GLU A 130 4.16 -1.12 17.41
CA GLU A 130 4.19 0.28 17.87
C GLU A 130 5.03 1.19 16.95
N GLU A 131 6.13 0.68 16.39
CA GLU A 131 6.98 1.41 15.42
C GLU A 131 6.39 1.46 14.00
N LEU A 132 5.38 0.64 13.71
CA LEU A 132 4.74 0.49 12.39
C LEU A 132 3.27 0.96 12.40
N VAL A 133 2.81 1.60 13.48
CA VAL A 133 1.41 2.05 13.64
C VAL A 133 0.98 2.92 12.46
N MET A 134 1.84 3.83 12.01
CA MET A 134 1.57 4.68 10.85
C MET A 134 1.44 3.85 9.57
N ASP A 135 2.33 2.89 9.33
CA ASP A 135 2.28 2.03 8.14
C ASP A 135 1.00 1.19 8.10
N VAL A 136 0.61 0.60 9.24
CA VAL A 136 -0.66 -0.14 9.38
C VAL A 136 -1.85 0.77 9.09
N ALA A 137 -1.83 2.00 9.63
CA ALA A 137 -2.89 2.96 9.43
C ALA A 137 -3.01 3.40 7.96
N ILE A 138 -1.89 3.61 7.27
CA ILE A 138 -1.85 3.92 5.84
C ILE A 138 -2.51 2.80 5.04
N GLU A 139 -2.18 1.53 5.32
CA GLU A 139 -2.82 0.42 4.59
C GLU A 139 -4.33 0.32 4.87
N LEU A 140 -4.70 0.44 6.15
CA LEU A 140 -6.10 0.48 6.59
C LEU A 140 -6.88 1.67 6.04
N SER A 141 -6.19 2.75 5.66
CA SER A 141 -6.83 3.95 5.12
C SER A 141 -7.67 3.64 3.90
N SER A 142 -7.37 2.58 3.14
CA SER A 142 -8.15 2.15 1.97
C SER A 142 -9.52 1.52 2.32
N SER A 143 -9.76 1.20 3.59
CA SER A 143 -11.02 0.64 4.08
C SER A 143 -12.09 1.70 4.30
N ASN A 144 -13.36 1.33 4.06
CA ASN A 144 -14.54 2.12 4.46
C ASN A 144 -15.30 1.45 5.62
N ASN A 145 -14.64 0.54 6.36
CA ASN A 145 -15.28 -0.19 7.46
C ASN A 145 -15.39 0.71 8.71
N PRO A 146 -16.60 0.88 9.28
CA PRO A 146 -16.82 1.61 10.53
C PRO A 146 -15.98 1.16 11.72
N GLU A 147 -15.55 -0.10 11.78
CA GLU A 147 -14.69 -0.57 12.86
C GLU A 147 -13.24 -0.09 12.69
N VAL A 148 -12.77 0.05 11.44
CA VAL A 148 -11.42 0.58 11.15
C VAL A 148 -11.33 2.05 11.55
N ILE A 149 -12.31 2.88 11.20
CA ILE A 149 -12.29 4.31 11.56
C ILE A 149 -12.33 4.50 13.09
N LYS A 150 -13.08 3.66 13.81
CA LYS A 150 -13.14 3.71 15.29
C LYS A 150 -11.80 3.30 15.92
N ALA A 151 -11.19 2.24 15.41
CA ALA A 151 -9.89 1.78 15.90
C ALA A 151 -8.80 2.83 15.66
N LEU A 152 -8.74 3.41 14.46
CA LEU A 152 -7.83 4.51 14.15
C LEU A 152 -8.09 5.73 15.03
N SER A 153 -9.35 6.11 15.25
CA SER A 153 -9.69 7.23 16.14
C SER A 153 -9.20 7.03 17.56
N LYS A 154 -9.33 5.80 18.08
CA LYS A 154 -8.84 5.44 19.41
C LYS A 154 -7.32 5.47 19.45
N LYS A 155 -6.64 4.87 18.46
CA LYS A 155 -5.17 4.86 18.40
C LYS A 155 -4.61 6.27 18.22
N ALA A 156 -5.34 7.18 17.56
CA ALA A 156 -4.98 8.59 17.41
C ALA A 156 -4.98 9.41 18.72
N GLU A 157 -5.55 8.88 19.81
CA GLU A 157 -5.41 9.48 21.14
C GLU A 157 -3.97 9.37 21.66
N GLU A 158 -3.28 8.29 21.29
CA GLU A 158 -1.88 8.00 21.65
C GLU A 158 -0.91 8.44 20.53
N HIS A 159 -1.38 8.43 19.28
CA HIS A 159 -0.62 8.75 18.06
C HIS A 159 -1.30 9.89 17.26
N PRO A 160 -1.16 11.16 17.66
CA PRO A 160 -1.86 12.28 17.04
C PRO A 160 -1.66 12.41 15.52
N GLU A 161 -0.53 11.94 15.00
CA GLU A 161 -0.21 11.88 13.57
C GLU A 161 -1.21 11.05 12.74
N LEU A 162 -1.94 10.12 13.37
CA LEU A 162 -2.97 9.34 12.68
C LEU A 162 -4.21 10.15 12.28
N VAL A 163 -4.36 11.38 12.80
CA VAL A 163 -5.44 12.28 12.39
C VAL A 163 -5.37 12.56 10.90
N ASP A 164 -4.18 12.69 10.31
CA ASP A 164 -4.01 12.93 8.88
C ASP A 164 -4.57 11.76 8.04
N VAL A 165 -4.33 10.53 8.49
CA VAL A 165 -4.86 9.32 7.85
C VAL A 165 -6.39 9.29 7.95
N ILE A 166 -6.95 9.61 9.12
CA ILE A 166 -8.39 9.67 9.35
C ILE A 166 -9.03 10.75 8.46
N GLN A 167 -8.39 11.91 8.33
CA GLN A 167 -8.84 12.99 7.45
C GLN A 167 -8.94 12.52 6.00
N ILE A 168 -7.89 11.88 5.47
CA ILE A 168 -7.90 11.33 4.10
C ILE A 168 -9.05 10.33 3.91
N MET A 169 -9.31 9.48 4.92
CA MET A 169 -10.45 8.54 4.88
C MET A 169 -11.79 9.28 4.82
N CYS A 170 -11.97 10.33 5.63
CA CYS A 170 -13.19 11.13 5.65
C CYS A 170 -13.38 11.97 4.37
N GLU A 171 -12.32 12.49 3.77
CA GLU A 171 -12.38 13.18 2.48
C GLU A 171 -12.86 12.24 1.37
N ARG A 172 -12.41 10.99 1.39
CA ARG A 172 -12.85 9.96 0.44
C ARG A 172 -14.28 9.48 0.71
N GLU A 173 -14.63 9.26 1.98
CA GLU A 173 -15.94 8.78 2.42
C GLU A 173 -16.48 9.65 3.58
N PRO A 174 -17.19 10.75 3.26
CA PRO A 174 -17.65 11.72 4.26
C PRO A 174 -18.55 11.13 5.35
N SER A 175 -19.24 10.02 5.07
CA SER A 175 -20.08 9.35 6.06
C SER A 175 -19.30 8.80 7.27
N LEU A 176 -17.99 8.58 7.13
CA LEU A 176 -17.12 8.13 8.23
C LEU A 176 -16.93 9.22 9.29
N PHE A 177 -17.03 10.50 8.93
CA PHE A 177 -16.86 11.61 9.88
C PHE A 177 -17.84 11.55 11.04
N GLU A 178 -19.07 11.07 10.79
CA GLU A 178 -20.12 10.94 11.80
C GLU A 178 -19.85 9.82 12.82
N LEU A 179 -18.84 8.99 12.59
CA LEU A 179 -18.43 7.92 13.49
C LEU A 179 -17.31 8.34 14.45
N LEU A 180 -16.68 9.48 14.19
CA LEU A 180 -15.56 9.97 14.98
C LEU A 180 -16.03 10.55 16.32
N PRO A 181 -15.24 10.41 17.39
CA PRO A 181 -15.49 11.12 18.64
C PRO A 181 -15.19 12.62 18.48
N GLU A 182 -15.82 13.47 19.29
CA GLU A 182 -15.80 14.93 19.17
C GLU A 182 -14.37 15.51 19.17
N ASN A 183 -13.51 15.00 20.06
CA ASN A 183 -12.10 15.40 20.20
C ASN A 183 -11.23 15.10 18.96
N ILE A 184 -11.64 14.15 18.11
CA ILE A 184 -10.96 13.87 16.84
C ILE A 184 -11.56 14.73 15.72
N ARG A 185 -12.89 14.91 15.69
CA ARG A 185 -13.55 15.79 14.71
C ARG A 185 -13.00 17.21 14.74
N GLU A 186 -12.74 17.75 15.92
CA GLU A 186 -12.18 19.10 16.09
C GLU A 186 -10.77 19.28 15.53
N LYS A 187 -10.05 18.18 15.24
CA LYS A 187 -8.69 18.19 14.71
C LYS A 187 -8.61 18.01 13.20
N ILE A 188 -9.72 17.65 12.56
CA ILE A 188 -9.80 17.48 11.10
C ILE A 188 -10.21 18.83 10.49
N GLU A 189 -9.48 19.26 9.46
CA GLU A 189 -9.69 20.55 8.78
C GLU A 189 -10.73 20.51 7.65
#